data_AF-A0A6P5ET47-F1
#
_entry.id   AF-A0A6P5ET47-F1
#
_cell.length_a   1.000
_cell.length_b   1.000
_cell.length_c   1.000
_cell.angle_alpha   90.00
_cell.angle_beta   90.00
_cell.angle_gamma   90.00
#
_symmetry.space_group_name_H-M   'P 1'
#
loop_
_entity.id
_entity.type
_entity.pdbx_description
1 polymer ?
#
loop_
_entity_poly.entity_id
_entity_poly.type
_entity_poly.pdbx_seq_one_letter_code
_entity_poly.pdbx_strand_id
1 'polypeptide(L)'
;MEFVLLHGKPRRTKAMKAGSDRHAQLENEVIEKVDIVIKSVEESWAVKFMNFIIGANQLLFEGLTRELPVIGVVEGTWMIGVIDEIRLPLDKAIPNPIIVDTKTRHKATLPSEAQKRNARLQLMCYKYLWDSLTAEQFSTYDFFSYFNLNPQYNLSGIVKEYISSLGFHVKIIGNPYNCWLIWHEKTTHYETLFRSGDGASQATEQRRQCRIHLPSHLITWNLSSGKKGKKKSEKWKHSQISYYILNIAMTLSIKMFHLQTLEDVFTYFRETCCLLPPSQEQLLLRYELQSDNSLLEEYFFSYDPIWFKDQVQECLKFWLGEREAKFVSEDEKWKCHFCKFTSTCPMTAIPEK
;
A
#
# COMPACT_ATOMS: atom_id res chain seq x y z
N MET A 1 -22.67 2.90 -13.95
CA MET A 1 -22.47 2.86 -12.48
C MET A 1 -23.47 3.76 -11.78
N GLU A 2 -23.79 4.92 -12.37
CA GLU A 2 -24.68 5.95 -11.80
C GLU A 2 -26.13 5.46 -11.58
N PHE A 3 -26.68 4.68 -12.50
CA PHE A 3 -28.02 4.08 -12.36
C PHE A 3 -28.14 2.97 -11.28
N VAL A 4 -27.04 2.56 -10.66
CA VAL A 4 -27.07 1.54 -9.57
C VAL A 4 -27.78 2.08 -8.33
N LEU A 5 -27.70 3.38 -8.05
CA LEU A 5 -28.43 3.98 -6.93
C LEU A 5 -29.95 3.93 -7.15
N LEU A 6 -30.40 4.11 -8.40
CA LEU A 6 -31.81 4.12 -8.77
C LEU A 6 -32.41 2.72 -8.87
N HIS A 7 -31.61 1.71 -9.24
CA HIS A 7 -32.12 0.40 -9.62
C HIS A 7 -31.41 -0.81 -8.97
N GLY A 8 -30.50 -0.56 -8.04
CA GLY A 8 -29.76 -1.58 -7.31
C GLY A 8 -28.54 -2.17 -8.06
N LYS A 9 -27.70 -2.89 -7.31
CA LYS A 9 -26.47 -3.50 -7.85
C LYS A 9 -26.80 -4.68 -8.77
N PRO A 10 -26.19 -4.76 -9.97
CA PRO A 10 -26.37 -5.92 -10.83
C PRO A 10 -25.72 -7.17 -10.22
N ARG A 11 -26.39 -8.33 -10.35
CA ARG A 11 -25.78 -9.65 -10.05
C ARG A 11 -24.45 -9.82 -10.78
N ARG A 12 -23.46 -10.38 -10.08
CA ARG A 12 -22.13 -10.67 -10.63
C ARG A 12 -22.22 -11.66 -11.79
N THR A 13 -21.51 -11.38 -12.87
CA THR A 13 -21.40 -12.27 -14.02
C THR A 13 -20.34 -13.35 -13.79
N LYS A 14 -20.34 -14.42 -14.60
CA LYS A 14 -19.29 -15.45 -14.56
C LYS A 14 -17.89 -14.85 -14.76
N ALA A 15 -17.76 -13.92 -15.71
CA ALA A 15 -16.50 -13.22 -15.96
C ALA A 15 -16.04 -12.36 -14.77
N MET A 16 -16.97 -11.69 -14.06
CA MET A 16 -16.65 -10.95 -12.84
C MET A 16 -16.25 -11.86 -11.67
N LYS A 17 -16.77 -13.09 -11.62
CA LYS A 17 -16.37 -14.06 -10.61
C LYS A 17 -14.97 -14.59 -10.91
N ALA A 18 -14.72 -15.03 -12.14
CA ALA A 18 -13.40 -15.49 -12.59
C ALA A 18 -12.30 -14.43 -12.36
N GLY A 19 -12.61 -13.15 -12.61
CA GLY A 19 -11.69 -12.06 -12.29
C GLY A 19 -11.34 -11.99 -10.82
N SER A 20 -12.32 -11.95 -9.91
CA SER A 20 -12.03 -11.92 -8.47
C SER A 20 -11.34 -13.19 -7.97
N ASP A 21 -11.68 -14.35 -8.51
CA ASP A 21 -11.01 -15.60 -8.15
C ASP A 21 -9.51 -15.54 -8.54
N ARG A 22 -9.17 -14.89 -9.66
CA ARG A 22 -7.77 -14.65 -10.06
C ARG A 22 -7.04 -13.70 -9.12
N HIS A 23 -7.67 -12.60 -8.69
CA HIS A 23 -7.07 -11.71 -7.67
C HIS A 23 -6.82 -12.44 -6.35
N ALA A 24 -7.80 -13.23 -5.89
CA ALA A 24 -7.62 -14.05 -4.68
C ALA A 24 -6.50 -15.08 -4.82
N GLN A 25 -6.33 -15.68 -6.00
CA GLN A 25 -5.21 -16.58 -6.28
C GLN A 25 -3.88 -15.84 -6.20
N LEU A 26 -3.77 -14.67 -6.84
CA LEU A 26 -2.56 -13.83 -6.82
C LEU A 26 -2.21 -13.40 -5.39
N GLU A 27 -3.18 -12.98 -4.60
CA GLU A 27 -3.00 -12.61 -3.19
C GLU A 27 -2.44 -13.79 -2.38
N ASN A 28 -2.99 -14.99 -2.55
CA ASN A 28 -2.56 -16.21 -1.87
C ASN A 28 -1.13 -16.67 -2.26
N GLU A 29 -0.56 -16.17 -3.36
CA GLU A 29 0.85 -16.41 -3.70
C GLU A 29 1.80 -15.68 -2.75
N VAL A 30 1.30 -14.64 -2.06
CA VAL A 30 2.10 -13.67 -1.31
C VAL A 30 1.72 -13.62 0.18
N ILE A 31 0.45 -13.85 0.51
CA ILE A 31 -0.08 -13.73 1.88
C ILE A 31 -1.01 -14.92 2.18
N GLU A 32 -0.88 -15.51 3.37
CA GLU A 32 -1.86 -16.48 3.89
C GLU A 32 -3.01 -15.73 4.58
N LYS A 33 -4.26 -16.00 4.16
CA LYS A 33 -5.43 -15.37 4.77
C LYS A 33 -5.71 -15.98 6.14
N VAL A 34 -5.89 -15.10 7.12
CA VAL A 34 -6.31 -15.47 8.46
C VAL A 34 -7.73 -14.95 8.68
N ASP A 35 -8.66 -15.88 8.90
CA ASP A 35 -10.03 -15.54 9.27
C ASP A 35 -10.07 -15.11 10.73
N ILE A 36 -10.54 -13.88 10.96
CA ILE A 36 -10.68 -13.30 12.29
C ILE A 36 -12.12 -12.82 12.52
N VAL A 37 -12.63 -13.09 13.72
CA VAL A 37 -13.96 -12.66 14.13
C VAL A 37 -13.89 -11.22 14.62
N ILE A 38 -14.39 -10.29 13.80
CA ILE A 38 -14.45 -8.86 14.11
C ILE A 38 -15.77 -8.56 14.83
N LYS A 39 -15.69 -7.92 16.00
CA LYS A 39 -16.87 -7.63 16.85
C LYS A 39 -17.31 -6.16 16.80
N SER A 40 -16.45 -5.26 16.33
CA SER A 40 -16.75 -3.82 16.27
C SER A 40 -16.19 -3.15 15.02
N VAL A 41 -16.64 -1.91 14.76
CA VAL A 41 -16.12 -1.08 13.67
C VAL A 41 -14.66 -0.67 13.90
N GLU A 42 -14.28 -0.44 15.16
CA GLU A 42 -12.91 -0.14 15.58
C GLU A 42 -11.97 -1.30 15.28
N GLU A 43 -12.40 -2.54 15.59
CA GLU A 43 -11.60 -3.73 15.27
C GLU A 43 -11.45 -3.92 13.76
N SER A 44 -12.50 -3.63 12.97
CA SER A 44 -12.39 -3.66 11.52
C SER A 44 -11.34 -2.67 10.99
N TRP A 45 -11.26 -1.48 11.59
CA TRP A 45 -10.24 -0.50 11.25
C TRP A 45 -8.84 -0.90 11.72
N ALA A 46 -8.70 -1.40 12.94
CA ALA A 46 -7.43 -1.92 13.45
C ALA A 46 -6.86 -2.99 12.51
N VAL A 47 -7.69 -3.93 12.07
CA VAL A 47 -7.30 -4.97 11.11
C VAL A 47 -6.85 -4.38 9.77
N LYS A 48 -7.58 -3.40 9.21
CA LYS A 48 -7.18 -2.73 7.95
C LYS A 48 -5.82 -2.06 8.07
N PHE A 49 -5.57 -1.37 9.18
CA PHE A 49 -4.27 -0.73 9.44
C PHE A 49 -3.16 -1.76 9.60
N MET A 50 -3.41 -2.86 10.31
CA MET A 50 -2.45 -3.95 10.42
C MET A 50 -2.15 -4.60 9.07
N ASN A 51 -3.16 -4.85 8.23
CA ASN A 51 -2.97 -5.36 6.88
C ASN A 51 -2.10 -4.43 6.03
N PHE A 52 -2.30 -3.11 6.15
CA PHE A 52 -1.41 -2.14 5.50
C PHE A 52 0.02 -2.26 6.05
N ILE A 53 0.21 -2.27 7.36
CA ILE A 53 1.54 -2.34 7.99
C ILE A 53 2.29 -3.59 7.51
N ILE A 54 1.62 -4.74 7.50
CA ILE A 54 2.20 -6.01 7.05
C ILE A 54 2.57 -5.95 5.57
N GLY A 55 1.66 -5.50 4.72
CA GLY A 55 1.94 -5.40 3.29
C GLY A 55 3.01 -4.36 2.95
N ALA A 56 3.08 -3.25 3.70
CA ALA A 56 4.15 -2.27 3.61
C ALA A 56 5.50 -2.86 4.00
N ASN A 57 5.56 -3.63 5.09
CA ASN A 57 6.76 -4.34 5.49
C ASN A 57 7.16 -5.36 4.43
N GLN A 58 6.21 -6.16 3.94
CA GLN A 58 6.45 -7.12 2.87
C GLN A 58 7.02 -6.45 1.62
N LEU A 59 6.48 -5.30 1.22
CA LEU A 59 6.99 -4.52 0.10
C LEU A 59 8.45 -4.10 0.32
N LEU A 60 8.80 -3.64 1.53
CA LEU A 60 10.15 -3.18 1.87
C LEU A 60 11.18 -4.32 1.95
N PHE A 61 10.78 -5.51 2.44
CA PHE A 61 11.69 -6.64 2.63
C PHE A 61 11.75 -7.60 1.43
N GLU A 62 10.63 -7.82 0.74
CA GLU A 62 10.48 -8.80 -0.34
C GLU A 62 10.35 -8.15 -1.73
N GLY A 63 10.08 -6.86 -1.79
CA GLY A 63 9.95 -6.12 -3.05
C GLY A 63 8.58 -6.24 -3.72
N LEU A 64 7.61 -6.89 -3.07
CA LEU A 64 6.28 -7.13 -3.62
C LEU A 64 5.24 -7.15 -2.49
N THR A 65 4.06 -6.57 -2.73
CA THR A 65 2.87 -6.82 -1.90
C THR A 65 1.61 -6.78 -2.77
N ARG A 66 0.52 -7.33 -2.26
CA ARG A 66 -0.77 -7.45 -2.96
C ARG A 66 -1.94 -7.13 -2.05
N GLU A 67 -3.06 -6.71 -2.65
CA GLU A 67 -4.32 -6.38 -1.97
C GLU A 67 -4.12 -5.42 -0.78
N LEU A 68 -3.29 -4.40 -0.98
CA LEU A 68 -2.90 -3.47 0.08
C LEU A 68 -3.99 -2.42 0.30
N PRO A 69 -4.61 -2.33 1.50
CA PRO A 69 -5.64 -1.33 1.76
C PRO A 69 -5.03 0.07 1.91
N VAL A 70 -5.54 1.04 1.17
CA VAL A 70 -5.13 2.45 1.24
C VAL A 70 -6.30 3.37 1.54
N ILE A 71 -6.02 4.49 2.20
CA ILE A 71 -7.02 5.49 2.56
C ILE A 71 -6.43 6.89 2.44
N GLY A 72 -7.27 7.85 2.06
CA GLY A 72 -6.90 9.26 2.01
C GLY A 72 -8.09 10.15 1.69
N VAL A 73 -7.85 11.44 1.61
CA VAL A 73 -8.85 12.45 1.25
C VAL A 73 -8.57 12.91 -0.17
N VAL A 74 -9.56 12.84 -1.05
CA VAL A 74 -9.47 13.29 -2.44
C VAL A 74 -10.62 14.27 -2.69
N GLU A 75 -10.31 15.50 -3.10
CA GLU A 75 -11.31 16.56 -3.34
C GLU A 75 -12.30 16.71 -2.15
N GLY A 76 -11.76 16.73 -0.92
CA GLY A 76 -12.53 16.87 0.32
C GLY A 76 -13.31 15.63 0.76
N THR A 77 -13.24 14.52 0.02
CA THR A 77 -13.97 13.28 0.31
C THR A 77 -13.02 12.16 0.73
N TRP A 78 -13.36 11.44 1.80
CA TRP A 78 -12.63 10.25 2.20
C TRP A 78 -12.82 9.11 1.20
N MET A 79 -11.70 8.56 0.72
CA MET A 79 -11.66 7.44 -0.18
C MET A 79 -10.85 6.29 0.42
N ILE A 80 -11.36 5.08 0.24
CA ILE A 80 -10.71 3.84 0.65
C ILE A 80 -10.57 2.98 -0.61
N GLY A 81 -9.37 2.45 -0.83
CA GLY A 81 -9.05 1.57 -1.95
C GLY A 81 -8.29 0.34 -1.48
N VAL A 82 -8.17 -0.64 -2.38
CA VAL A 82 -7.31 -1.80 -2.19
C VAL A 82 -6.45 -1.93 -3.45
N ILE A 83 -5.15 -1.77 -3.29
CA ILE A 83 -4.20 -1.81 -4.41
C ILE A 83 -3.88 -3.28 -4.70
N ASP A 84 -4.19 -3.74 -5.91
CA ASP A 84 -4.01 -5.13 -6.31
C ASP A 84 -2.56 -5.60 -6.14
N GLU A 85 -1.59 -4.81 -6.59
CA GLU A 85 -0.18 -5.18 -6.55
C GLU A 85 0.73 -3.94 -6.52
N ILE A 86 1.79 -4.01 -5.71
CA ILE A 86 2.85 -2.99 -5.67
C ILE A 86 4.19 -3.69 -5.79
N ARG A 87 5.03 -3.25 -6.74
CA ARG A 87 6.38 -3.77 -6.97
C ARG A 87 7.42 -2.73 -6.57
N LEU A 88 8.37 -3.10 -5.71
CA LEU A 88 9.51 -2.26 -5.35
C LEU A 88 10.80 -2.83 -5.98
N PRO A 89 11.39 -2.15 -6.98
CA PRO A 89 12.60 -2.64 -7.65
C PRO A 89 13.84 -2.46 -6.76
N LEU A 90 14.11 -3.44 -5.89
CA LEU A 90 15.16 -3.42 -4.87
C LEU A 90 16.59 -3.33 -5.43
N ASP A 91 16.77 -3.57 -6.73
CA ASP A 91 18.03 -3.48 -7.45
C ASP A 91 18.44 -2.02 -7.79
N LYS A 92 17.50 -1.07 -7.70
CA LYS A 92 17.74 0.34 -8.01
C LYS A 92 18.34 1.10 -6.83
N ALA A 93 19.20 2.08 -7.14
CA ALA A 93 19.82 2.95 -6.13
C ALA A 93 18.82 3.78 -5.32
N ILE A 94 17.69 4.16 -5.94
CA ILE A 94 16.54 4.81 -5.30
C ILE A 94 15.30 4.04 -5.78
N PRO A 95 14.80 3.07 -5.00
CA PRO A 95 13.69 2.25 -5.41
C PRO A 95 12.37 2.98 -5.09
N ASN A 96 11.70 3.51 -6.12
CA ASN A 96 10.32 3.96 -6.01
C ASN A 96 9.38 2.83 -6.46
N PRO A 97 8.27 2.56 -5.74
CA PRO A 97 7.35 1.49 -6.08
C PRO A 97 6.56 1.78 -7.36
N ILE A 98 6.25 0.71 -8.10
CA ILE A 98 5.33 0.72 -9.23
C ILE A 98 4.01 0.16 -8.75
N ILE A 99 2.94 0.92 -8.95
CA ILE A 99 1.57 0.48 -8.65
C ILE A 99 1.04 -0.25 -9.89
N VAL A 100 0.56 -1.47 -9.67
CA VAL A 100 0.12 -2.38 -10.72
C VAL A 100 -1.33 -2.79 -10.46
N ASP A 101 -2.12 -2.77 -11.52
CA ASP A 101 -3.51 -3.25 -11.51
C ASP A 101 -3.65 -4.32 -12.59
N THR A 102 -4.16 -5.48 -12.18
CA THR A 102 -4.28 -6.64 -13.08
C THR A 102 -5.73 -6.78 -13.52
N LYS A 103 -5.98 -6.69 -14.82
CA LYS A 103 -7.32 -6.88 -15.40
C LYS A 103 -7.40 -8.19 -16.16
N THR A 104 -8.45 -8.95 -15.89
CA THR A 104 -8.69 -10.21 -16.59
C THR A 104 -9.62 -10.01 -17.80
N ARG A 105 -9.36 -10.78 -18.86
CA ARG A 105 -10.05 -10.70 -20.15
C ARG A 105 -10.59 -12.06 -20.55
N HIS A 106 -11.83 -12.11 -21.05
CA HIS A 106 -12.36 -13.34 -21.64
C HIS A 106 -11.87 -13.56 -23.08
N LYS A 107 -11.56 -12.48 -23.81
CA LYS A 107 -11.08 -12.55 -25.19
C LYS A 107 -9.59 -12.26 -25.23
N ALA A 108 -8.84 -13.01 -26.03
CA ALA A 108 -7.42 -12.81 -26.35
C ALA A 108 -7.21 -11.62 -27.30
N THR A 109 -7.80 -10.48 -26.96
CA THR A 109 -7.68 -9.20 -27.64
C THR A 109 -7.43 -8.14 -26.59
N LEU A 110 -6.82 -7.03 -26.98
CA LEU A 110 -6.57 -5.92 -26.08
C LEU A 110 -7.84 -5.06 -25.91
N PRO A 111 -7.96 -4.30 -24.80
CA PRO A 111 -9.02 -3.32 -24.67
C PRO A 111 -8.80 -2.15 -25.59
N SER A 112 -9.91 -1.59 -26.09
CA SER A 112 -9.90 -0.25 -26.68
C SER A 112 -9.51 0.80 -25.62
N GLU A 113 -9.05 1.97 -26.05
CA GLU A 113 -8.67 3.06 -25.15
C GLU A 113 -9.84 3.50 -24.24
N ALA A 114 -11.07 3.45 -24.74
CA ALA A 114 -12.30 3.66 -23.98
C ALA A 114 -12.40 2.69 -22.79
N GLN A 115 -12.18 1.40 -23.04
CA GLN A 115 -12.23 0.35 -22.03
C GLN A 115 -11.10 0.46 -21.00
N LYS A 116 -9.94 1.02 -21.38
CA LYS A 116 -8.82 1.27 -20.46
C LYS A 116 -9.08 2.43 -19.50
N ARG A 117 -9.97 3.37 -19.85
CA ARG A 117 -10.19 4.63 -19.10
C ARG A 117 -10.48 4.41 -17.61
N ASN A 118 -11.37 3.48 -17.28
CA ASN A 118 -11.72 3.20 -15.88
C ASN A 118 -10.56 2.56 -15.11
N ALA A 119 -9.80 1.68 -15.76
CA ALA A 119 -8.64 1.04 -15.14
C ALA A 119 -7.50 2.05 -14.91
N ARG A 120 -7.29 2.99 -15.86
CA ARG A 120 -6.39 4.12 -15.68
C ARG A 120 -6.82 5.02 -14.52
N LEU A 121 -8.10 5.40 -14.48
CA LEU A 121 -8.64 6.20 -13.38
C LEU A 121 -8.43 5.52 -12.02
N GLN A 122 -8.72 4.21 -11.93
CA GLN A 122 -8.49 3.43 -10.71
C GLN A 122 -7.02 3.46 -10.26
N LEU A 123 -6.08 3.20 -11.16
CA LEU A 123 -4.65 3.28 -10.84
C LEU A 123 -4.20 4.69 -10.45
N MET A 124 -4.73 5.72 -11.11
CA MET A 124 -4.45 7.11 -10.74
C MET A 124 -4.99 7.44 -9.35
N CYS A 125 -6.19 6.94 -8.97
CA CYS A 125 -6.68 7.02 -7.59
C CYS A 125 -5.69 6.37 -6.62
N TYR A 126 -5.23 5.15 -6.92
CA TYR A 126 -4.31 4.42 -6.05
C TYR A 126 -2.97 5.13 -5.88
N LYS A 127 -2.41 5.69 -6.96
CA LYS A 127 -1.23 6.55 -6.89
C LYS A 127 -1.46 7.74 -5.99
N TYR A 128 -2.56 8.47 -6.20
CA TYR A 128 -2.87 9.64 -5.39
C TYR A 128 -2.99 9.29 -3.90
N LEU A 129 -3.69 8.21 -3.56
CA LEU A 129 -3.84 7.74 -2.18
C LEU A 129 -2.51 7.29 -1.57
N TRP A 130 -1.70 6.51 -2.31
CA TRP A 130 -0.37 6.10 -1.87
C TRP A 130 0.55 7.30 -1.61
N ASP A 131 0.71 8.17 -2.62
CA ASP A 131 1.61 9.32 -2.51
C ASP A 131 1.17 10.25 -1.37
N SER A 132 -0.14 10.44 -1.19
CA SER A 132 -0.69 11.21 -0.05
C SER A 132 -0.30 10.58 1.29
N LEU A 133 -0.47 9.26 1.46
CA LEU A 133 -0.05 8.56 2.68
C LEU A 133 1.44 8.73 2.99
N THR A 134 2.29 8.73 1.97
CA THR A 134 3.75 8.88 2.12
C THR A 134 4.20 10.32 2.39
N ALA A 135 3.50 11.32 1.85
CA ALA A 135 3.91 12.72 1.90
C ALA A 135 3.26 13.50 3.05
N GLU A 136 1.93 13.46 3.15
CA GLU A 136 1.15 14.22 4.12
C GLU A 136 -0.04 13.38 4.59
N GLN A 137 0.10 12.84 5.79
CA GLN A 137 -0.96 12.03 6.41
C GLN A 137 -2.10 12.94 6.87
N PHE A 138 -3.31 12.44 6.74
CA PHE A 138 -4.49 13.10 7.31
C PHE A 138 -4.40 13.19 8.84
N SER A 139 -5.07 14.20 9.40
CA SER A 139 -5.14 14.44 10.83
C SER A 139 -5.74 13.25 11.57
N THR A 140 -5.10 12.82 12.65
CA THR A 140 -5.62 11.80 13.58
C THR A 140 -7.04 12.18 14.05
N TYR A 141 -7.23 13.44 14.43
CA TYR A 141 -8.53 13.93 14.89
C TYR A 141 -9.59 13.86 13.80
N ASP A 142 -9.26 14.32 12.58
CA ASP A 142 -10.23 14.34 11.48
C ASP A 142 -10.66 12.93 11.09
N PHE A 143 -9.74 11.97 11.12
CA PHE A 143 -10.05 10.56 10.87
C PHE A 143 -11.02 9.99 11.92
N PHE A 144 -10.68 10.07 13.20
CA PHE A 144 -11.51 9.50 14.26
C PHE A 144 -12.88 10.18 14.34
N SER A 145 -12.91 11.50 14.15
CA SER A 145 -14.13 12.30 14.11
C SER A 145 -15.02 11.91 12.93
N TYR A 146 -14.47 11.87 11.71
CA TYR A 146 -15.25 11.57 10.50
C TYR A 146 -15.87 10.16 10.53
N PHE A 147 -15.09 9.16 10.96
CA PHE A 147 -15.58 7.78 11.03
C PHE A 147 -16.33 7.47 12.35
N ASN A 148 -16.49 8.45 13.24
CA ASN A 148 -17.13 8.30 14.55
C ASN A 148 -16.57 7.11 15.34
N LEU A 149 -15.24 7.06 15.46
CA LEU A 149 -14.49 5.98 16.09
C LEU A 149 -13.94 6.41 17.45
N ASN A 150 -13.94 5.50 18.42
CA ASN A 150 -13.29 5.76 19.71
C ASN A 150 -11.78 5.43 19.63
N PRO A 151 -10.86 6.41 19.69
CA PRO A 151 -9.41 6.15 19.66
C PRO A 151 -8.94 5.28 20.83
N GLN A 152 -9.57 5.43 21.99
CA GLN A 152 -9.27 4.71 23.23
C GLN A 152 -9.99 3.36 23.33
N TYR A 153 -10.57 2.88 22.24
CA TYR A 153 -11.17 1.55 22.19
C TYR A 153 -10.11 0.47 22.43
N ASN A 154 -10.31 -0.36 23.45
CA ASN A 154 -9.43 -1.47 23.77
C ASN A 154 -9.71 -2.66 22.85
N LEU A 155 -8.69 -3.11 22.12
CA LEU A 155 -8.80 -4.26 21.21
C LEU A 155 -9.08 -5.55 22.00
N SER A 156 -9.89 -6.44 21.43
CA SER A 156 -10.14 -7.74 22.06
C SER A 156 -8.90 -8.63 22.07
N GLY A 157 -8.89 -9.65 22.94
CA GLY A 157 -7.83 -10.66 22.99
C GLY A 157 -7.59 -11.34 21.64
N ILE A 158 -8.66 -11.62 20.88
CA ILE A 158 -8.58 -12.23 19.54
C ILE A 158 -7.78 -11.33 18.58
N VAL A 159 -8.08 -10.03 18.55
CA VAL A 159 -7.37 -9.09 17.67
C VAL A 159 -5.93 -8.89 18.14
N LYS A 160 -5.68 -8.85 19.45
CA LYS A 160 -4.32 -8.75 20.02
C LYS A 160 -3.48 -9.99 19.73
N GLU A 161 -4.05 -11.19 19.84
CA GLU A 161 -3.42 -12.46 19.46
C GLU A 161 -3.10 -12.49 17.97
N TYR A 162 -4.04 -12.05 17.13
CA TYR A 162 -3.83 -11.88 15.70
C TYR A 162 -2.65 -10.95 15.42
N ILE A 163 -2.65 -9.72 15.97
CA ILE A 163 -1.54 -8.76 15.85
C ILE A 163 -0.21 -9.37 16.31
N SER A 164 -0.22 -10.09 17.44
CA SER A 164 0.98 -10.73 17.98
C SER A 164 1.51 -11.82 17.04
N SER A 165 0.62 -12.60 16.42
CA SER A 165 0.99 -13.67 15.47
C SER A 165 1.70 -13.11 14.23
N LEU A 166 1.31 -11.92 13.77
CA LEU A 166 1.87 -11.27 12.59
C LEU A 166 3.32 -10.80 12.77
N GLY A 167 3.73 -10.48 14.00
CA GLY A 167 5.11 -10.06 14.32
C GLY A 167 6.15 -11.16 14.13
N PHE A 168 5.75 -12.43 14.07
CA PHE A 168 6.64 -13.58 13.88
C PHE A 168 6.84 -13.97 12.41
N HIS A 169 6.07 -13.41 11.48
CA HIS A 169 6.07 -13.81 10.07
C HIS A 169 7.05 -13.06 9.18
N VAL A 170 7.93 -12.22 9.72
CA VAL A 170 9.12 -11.76 8.99
C VAL A 170 10.01 -12.99 8.75
N LYS A 171 9.69 -13.77 7.71
CA LYS A 171 10.55 -14.82 7.18
C LYS A 171 11.83 -14.12 6.76
N ILE A 172 12.86 -14.23 7.60
CA ILE A 172 14.21 -13.87 7.23
C ILE A 172 14.61 -14.85 6.12
N ILE A 173 14.36 -14.48 4.86
CA ILE A 173 14.87 -15.19 3.68
C ILE A 173 16.35 -14.86 3.60
N GLY A 174 17.12 -15.54 4.45
CA GLY A 174 18.54 -15.31 4.65
C GLY A 174 19.06 -16.12 5.84
N ASN A 175 19.28 -17.42 5.62
CA ASN A 175 19.96 -18.37 6.51
C ASN A 175 19.78 -18.14 8.04
N PRO A 176 18.90 -18.93 8.71
CA PRO A 176 18.61 -18.77 10.13
C PRO A 176 19.84 -18.92 11.05
N TYR A 177 20.90 -19.57 10.60
CA TYR A 177 22.12 -19.76 11.39
C TYR A 177 22.97 -18.49 11.53
N ASN A 178 22.88 -17.53 10.59
CA ASN A 178 23.65 -16.28 10.69
C ASN A 178 22.99 -15.25 11.61
N CYS A 179 21.66 -15.22 11.70
CA CYS A 179 20.97 -14.28 12.60
C CYS A 179 21.03 -14.73 14.07
N TRP A 180 20.97 -16.04 14.34
CA TRP A 180 21.16 -16.58 15.69
C TRP A 180 22.58 -16.34 16.24
N LEU A 181 23.62 -16.49 15.42
CA LEU A 181 25.00 -16.19 15.82
C LEU A 181 25.21 -14.70 16.14
N ILE A 182 24.63 -13.80 15.34
CA ILE A 182 24.71 -12.34 15.59
C ILE A 182 23.90 -11.95 16.84
N TRP A 183 22.78 -12.63 17.11
CA TRP A 183 21.97 -12.39 18.31
C TRP A 183 22.72 -12.77 19.60
N HIS A 184 23.39 -13.94 19.62
CA HIS A 184 24.11 -14.44 20.81
C HIS A 184 25.42 -13.69 21.11
N GLU A 185 26.12 -13.18 20.09
CA GLU A 185 27.34 -12.36 20.29
C GLU A 185 27.03 -10.92 20.74
N LYS A 186 25.85 -10.36 20.41
CA LYS A 186 25.53 -8.97 20.73
C LYS A 186 24.82 -8.80 22.07
N THR A 187 23.94 -9.70 22.50
CA THR A 187 23.31 -9.62 23.83
C THR A 187 24.33 -9.76 24.96
N THR A 188 25.34 -10.62 24.78
CA THR A 188 26.45 -10.77 25.75
C THR A 188 27.35 -9.53 25.85
N HIS A 189 27.38 -8.66 24.84
CA HIS A 189 28.14 -7.41 24.87
C HIS A 189 27.41 -6.24 25.56
N TYR A 190 26.08 -6.25 25.60
CA TYR A 190 25.29 -5.18 26.24
C TYR A 190 25.04 -5.42 27.74
N GLU A 191 25.02 -6.68 28.21
CA GLU A 191 24.88 -6.96 29.65
C GLU A 191 26.16 -6.66 30.46
N THR A 192 27.33 -6.65 29.81
CA THR A 192 28.60 -6.35 30.48
C THR A 192 28.85 -4.85 30.70
N LEU A 193 28.03 -3.97 30.10
CA LEU A 193 28.17 -2.50 30.20
C LEU A 193 27.27 -1.84 31.26
N PHE A 194 26.40 -2.60 31.94
CA PHE A 194 25.49 -2.09 32.98
C PHE A 194 25.84 -2.53 34.41
N ARG A 195 27.03 -3.07 34.66
CA ARG A 195 27.52 -3.42 36.02
C ARG A 195 28.92 -2.90 36.31
N SER A 196 29.08 -1.58 36.20
CA SER A 196 30.12 -0.77 36.86
C SER A 196 29.79 0.68 36.49
N GLY A 197 29.21 1.51 37.35
CA GLY A 197 29.80 1.97 38.60
C GLY A 197 30.02 3.48 38.44
N ASP A 198 29.24 4.25 39.20
CA ASP A 198 29.48 5.62 39.66
C ASP A 198 29.29 6.83 38.72
N GLY A 199 28.54 7.81 39.24
CA GLY A 199 28.93 9.22 39.11
C GLY A 199 28.05 10.16 38.30
N ALA A 200 26.95 10.59 38.93
CA ALA A 200 26.36 11.94 38.91
C ALA A 200 26.68 12.99 37.81
N SER A 201 25.60 13.69 37.43
CA SER A 201 25.55 15.13 37.15
C SER A 201 26.11 15.64 35.80
N GLN A 202 25.22 15.78 34.81
CA GLN A 202 24.94 17.09 34.22
C GLN A 202 23.58 17.06 33.49
N ALA A 203 22.66 17.83 34.04
CA ALA A 203 21.30 18.04 33.54
C ALA A 203 21.28 19.05 32.38
N THR A 204 20.21 18.97 31.59
CA THR A 204 19.53 20.09 30.90
C THR A 204 20.34 20.92 29.90
N GLU A 205 20.19 20.62 28.60
CA GLU A 205 19.73 21.54 27.54
C GLU A 205 19.60 20.72 26.23
N GLN A 206 18.70 21.11 25.31
CA GLN A 206 18.45 20.50 23.96
C GLN A 206 17.32 19.46 23.83
N ARG A 207 16.15 19.78 24.41
CA ARG A 207 14.89 19.71 23.63
C ARG A 207 14.73 21.01 22.86
N ARG A 208 15.28 21.12 21.65
CA ARG A 208 14.87 22.08 20.58
C ARG A 208 15.74 21.88 19.33
N GLN A 209 15.27 21.03 18.43
CA GLN A 209 15.30 21.17 16.96
C GLN A 209 15.14 19.79 16.32
N CYS A 210 13.90 19.42 16.02
CA CYS A 210 13.61 18.54 14.89
C CYS A 210 14.01 19.29 13.61
N ARG A 211 15.27 19.15 13.21
CA ARG A 211 15.71 19.22 11.82
C ARG A 211 16.49 17.95 11.60
N ILE A 212 15.90 17.00 10.87
CA ILE A 212 16.64 15.89 10.28
C ILE A 212 17.56 16.53 9.24
N HIS A 213 18.75 16.95 9.67
CA HIS A 213 19.88 17.16 8.79
C HIS A 213 20.31 15.76 8.33
N LEU A 214 19.98 15.41 7.09
CA LEU A 214 20.76 14.42 6.35
C LEU A 214 22.23 14.85 6.42
N PRO A 215 23.17 14.01 6.90
CA PRO A 215 24.57 14.40 6.96
C PRO A 215 25.10 14.60 5.54
N SER A 216 25.25 15.87 5.14
CA SER A 216 26.06 16.30 4.02
C SER A 216 27.55 16.20 4.39
N HIS A 217 28.06 14.98 4.55
CA HIS A 217 29.49 14.72 4.62
C HIS A 217 29.83 13.50 3.77
N LEU A 218 29.99 13.77 2.47
CA LEU A 218 31.04 13.15 1.67
C LEU A 218 32.36 13.29 2.44
N ILE A 219 32.75 12.25 3.18
CA ILE A 219 34.12 12.13 3.66
C ILE A 219 34.96 11.66 2.48
N THR A 220 35.62 12.63 1.84
CA THR A 220 36.73 12.41 0.92
C THR A 220 37.89 11.78 1.69
N TRP A 221 38.16 10.50 1.45
CA TRP A 221 39.45 9.92 1.83
C TRP A 221 40.46 10.18 0.71
N ASN A 222 41.40 11.08 1.00
CA ASN A 222 42.61 11.30 0.20
C ASN A 222 43.44 10.01 0.15
N LEU A 223 43.68 9.49 -1.05
CA LEU A 223 44.59 8.39 -1.32
C LEU A 223 46.04 8.90 -1.28
N SER A 224 46.73 8.77 -0.15
CA SER A 224 48.19 8.74 -0.16
C SER A 224 48.65 7.32 -0.52
N SER A 225 49.09 7.17 -1.77
CA SER A 225 50.11 6.24 -2.27
C SER A 225 50.40 4.96 -1.45
N GLY A 226 49.83 3.84 -1.88
CA GLY A 226 50.24 2.50 -1.48
C GLY A 226 49.61 1.41 -2.34
N LYS A 227 50.34 0.93 -3.35
CA LYS A 227 49.93 -0.18 -4.23
C LYS A 227 49.57 -1.42 -3.40
N LYS A 228 48.31 -1.91 -3.50
CA LYS A 228 47.93 -3.35 -3.51
C LYS A 228 46.40 -3.54 -3.63
N GLY A 229 45.98 -4.23 -4.69
CA GLY A 229 44.79 -5.09 -4.68
C GLY A 229 43.41 -4.45 -4.89
N LYS A 230 42.99 -4.26 -6.15
CA LYS A 230 41.58 -4.14 -6.53
C LYS A 230 40.85 -5.48 -6.24
N LYS A 231 40.14 -5.58 -5.11
CA LYS A 231 39.04 -6.55 -4.82
C LYS A 231 38.56 -6.35 -3.37
N LYS A 232 37.92 -5.21 -3.05
CA LYS A 232 37.31 -5.01 -1.71
C LYS A 232 36.11 -4.06 -1.65
N SER A 233 35.65 -3.48 -2.76
CA SER A 233 34.60 -2.46 -2.76
C SER A 233 33.16 -2.96 -2.93
N GLU A 234 32.93 -4.23 -3.27
CA GLU A 234 31.57 -4.80 -3.42
C GLU A 234 31.05 -5.51 -2.16
N LYS A 235 31.93 -5.88 -1.22
CA LYS A 235 31.54 -6.63 0.00
C LYS A 235 30.92 -5.76 1.10
N TRP A 236 31.10 -4.43 1.07
CA TRP A 236 30.70 -3.55 2.17
C TRP A 236 29.37 -2.82 1.96
N LYS A 237 28.87 -2.66 0.72
CA LYS A 237 27.54 -2.06 0.47
C LYS A 237 26.40 -2.92 1.03
N HIS A 238 26.55 -4.25 0.98
CA HIS A 238 25.60 -5.20 1.58
C HIS A 238 25.56 -5.15 3.13
N SER A 239 26.59 -4.60 3.78
CA SER A 239 26.69 -4.58 5.26
C SER A 239 25.82 -3.49 5.91
N GLN A 240 25.78 -2.28 5.34
CA GLN A 240 24.98 -1.18 5.91
C GLN A 240 23.49 -1.30 5.63
N ILE A 241 23.11 -1.72 4.42
CA ILE A 241 21.71 -1.95 4.05
C ILE A 241 21.10 -3.07 4.91
N SER A 242 21.85 -4.16 5.12
CA SER A 242 21.42 -5.26 6.00
C SER A 242 21.24 -4.79 7.46
N TYR A 243 22.14 -3.97 7.98
CA TYR A 243 22.02 -3.43 9.34
C TYR A 243 20.82 -2.48 9.51
N TYR A 244 20.56 -1.60 8.54
CA TYR A 244 19.42 -0.68 8.58
C TYR A 244 18.08 -1.43 8.52
N ILE A 245 17.99 -2.41 7.62
CA ILE A 245 16.84 -3.32 7.46
C ILE A 245 16.59 -4.13 8.75
N LEU A 246 17.66 -4.65 9.38
CA LEU A 246 17.58 -5.39 10.66
C LEU A 246 17.09 -4.51 11.81
N ASN A 247 17.55 -3.26 11.92
CA ASN A 247 17.09 -2.34 12.98
C ASN A 247 15.63 -1.91 12.78
N ILE A 248 15.20 -1.71 11.54
CA ILE A 248 13.78 -1.45 11.23
C ILE A 248 12.95 -2.66 11.63
N ALA A 249 13.29 -3.86 11.17
CA ALA A 249 12.57 -5.09 11.51
C ALA A 249 12.46 -5.32 13.03
N MET A 250 13.55 -5.06 13.77
CA MET A 250 13.58 -5.20 15.23
C MET A 250 12.70 -4.16 15.93
N THR A 251 12.74 -2.90 15.49
CA THR A 251 11.92 -1.81 16.06
C THR A 251 10.42 -2.05 15.80
N LEU A 252 10.08 -2.48 14.59
CA LEU A 252 8.72 -2.81 14.17
C LEU A 252 8.15 -3.99 14.98
N SER A 253 8.95 -5.03 15.21
CA SER A 253 8.54 -6.22 15.96
C SER A 253 8.28 -5.92 17.45
N ILE A 254 9.10 -5.08 18.09
CA ILE A 254 8.93 -4.74 19.52
C ILE A 254 7.67 -3.88 19.74
N LYS A 255 7.37 -2.95 18.82
CA LYS A 255 6.19 -2.08 18.94
C LYS A 255 4.87 -2.83 18.87
N MET A 256 4.79 -3.91 18.09
CA MET A 256 3.56 -4.70 17.94
C MET A 256 3.06 -5.34 19.24
N PHE A 257 3.95 -5.66 20.19
CA PHE A 257 3.57 -6.25 21.49
C PHE A 257 2.86 -5.27 22.43
N HIS A 258 2.93 -3.96 22.15
CA HIS A 258 2.36 -2.92 23.00
C HIS A 258 1.07 -2.31 22.46
N LEU A 259 0.53 -2.80 21.33
CA LEU A 259 -0.68 -2.26 20.72
C LEU A 259 -1.93 -2.68 21.52
N GLN A 260 -2.47 -1.78 22.34
CA GLN A 260 -3.61 -2.06 23.21
C GLN A 260 -4.92 -1.47 22.67
N THR A 261 -4.82 -0.29 22.06
CA THR A 261 -5.94 0.52 21.60
C THR A 261 -5.94 0.70 20.08
N LEU A 262 -7.06 1.20 19.54
CA LEU A 262 -7.13 1.59 18.13
C LEU A 262 -6.14 2.73 17.79
N GLU A 263 -5.96 3.69 18.71
CA GLU A 263 -5.01 4.79 18.53
C GLU A 263 -3.56 4.31 18.45
N ASP A 264 -3.19 3.28 19.22
CA ASP A 264 -1.84 2.67 19.12
C ASP A 264 -1.60 2.11 17.71
N VAL A 265 -2.57 1.33 17.19
CA VAL A 265 -2.49 0.75 15.85
C VAL A 265 -2.45 1.83 14.77
N PHE A 266 -3.28 2.86 14.91
CA PHE A 266 -3.31 3.99 13.99
C PHE A 266 -1.98 4.77 13.97
N THR A 267 -1.40 5.00 15.15
CA THR A 267 -0.09 5.63 15.28
C THR A 267 0.98 4.80 14.59
N TYR A 268 0.96 3.49 14.77
CA TYR A 268 1.92 2.60 14.12
C TYR A 268 1.76 2.55 12.60
N PHE A 269 0.51 2.59 12.11
CA PHE A 269 0.21 2.75 10.68
C PHE A 269 0.84 4.02 10.12
N ARG A 270 0.65 5.16 10.80
CA ARG A 270 1.23 6.45 10.40
C ARG A 270 2.76 6.43 10.37
N GLU A 271 3.38 5.85 11.39
CA GLU A 271 4.84 5.67 11.42
C GLU A 271 5.33 4.81 10.25
N THR A 272 4.59 3.75 9.91
CA THR A 272 4.90 2.88 8.77
C THR A 272 4.78 3.63 7.44
N CYS A 273 3.75 4.47 7.27
CA CYS A 273 3.62 5.32 6.08
C CYS A 273 4.83 6.24 5.88
N CYS A 274 5.41 6.78 6.95
CA CYS A 274 6.61 7.64 6.90
C CYS A 274 7.87 6.92 6.39
N LEU A 275 7.90 5.59 6.40
CA LEU A 275 9.03 4.79 5.92
C LEU A 275 8.95 4.49 4.42
N LEU A 276 7.80 4.72 3.80
CA LEU A 276 7.53 4.34 2.43
C LEU A 276 7.93 5.45 1.45
N PRO A 277 8.63 5.13 0.35
CA PRO A 277 8.90 6.10 -0.70
C PRO A 277 7.66 6.41 -1.56
N PRO A 278 7.60 7.61 -2.17
CA PRO A 278 6.55 7.93 -3.13
C PRO A 278 6.63 6.99 -4.35
N SER A 279 5.50 6.76 -5.00
CA SER A 279 5.41 5.89 -6.17
C SER A 279 6.05 6.50 -7.41
N GLN A 280 6.31 5.67 -8.43
CA GLN A 280 6.76 6.15 -9.74
C GLN A 280 5.67 6.96 -10.45
N GLU A 281 6.08 7.81 -11.39
CA GLU A 281 5.15 8.55 -12.26
C GLU A 281 4.47 7.65 -13.29
N GLN A 282 5.10 6.53 -13.64
CA GLN A 282 4.52 5.52 -14.52
C GLN A 282 3.73 4.50 -13.71
N LEU A 283 2.52 4.21 -14.20
CA LEU A 283 1.59 3.23 -13.68
C LEU A 283 1.46 2.07 -14.67
N LEU A 284 1.21 0.87 -14.16
CA LEU A 284 1.20 -0.34 -14.97
C LEU A 284 -0.16 -1.05 -14.92
N LEU A 285 -0.81 -1.15 -16.09
CA LEU A 285 -1.93 -2.07 -16.30
C LEU A 285 -1.42 -3.38 -16.87
N ARG A 286 -1.78 -4.48 -16.22
CA ARG A 286 -1.46 -5.83 -16.68
C ARG A 286 -2.73 -6.54 -17.12
N TYR A 287 -2.77 -7.04 -18.35
CA TYR A 287 -3.93 -7.77 -18.88
C TYR A 287 -3.63 -9.26 -18.94
N GLU A 288 -4.47 -10.08 -18.30
CA GLU A 288 -4.37 -11.54 -18.33
C GLU A 288 -5.59 -12.18 -19.00
N LEU A 289 -5.38 -13.25 -19.77
CA LEU A 289 -6.46 -14.04 -20.36
C LEU A 289 -7.07 -14.99 -19.32
N GLN A 290 -8.38 -14.97 -19.16
CA GLN A 290 -9.08 -15.78 -18.14
C GLN A 290 -8.99 -17.28 -18.36
N SER A 291 -8.74 -17.76 -19.59
CA SER A 291 -8.73 -19.19 -19.88
C SER A 291 -7.50 -19.92 -19.35
N ASP A 292 -6.34 -19.25 -19.33
CA ASP A 292 -5.04 -19.85 -19.00
C ASP A 292 -4.13 -18.93 -18.17
N ASN A 293 -4.61 -17.75 -17.76
CA ASN A 293 -3.87 -16.71 -17.06
C ASN A 293 -2.63 -16.20 -17.82
N SER A 294 -2.56 -16.42 -19.14
CA SER A 294 -1.47 -15.90 -19.95
C SER A 294 -1.47 -14.37 -19.98
N LEU A 295 -0.28 -13.77 -19.94
CA LEU A 295 -0.11 -12.34 -20.09
C LEU A 295 -0.46 -11.95 -21.53
N LEU A 296 -1.45 -11.06 -21.67
CA LEU A 296 -1.81 -10.45 -22.95
C LEU A 296 -0.97 -9.20 -23.23
N GLU A 297 -0.84 -8.31 -22.25
CA GLU A 297 -0.11 -7.05 -22.39
C GLU A 297 0.23 -6.44 -21.03
N GLU A 298 1.38 -5.77 -20.97
CA GLU A 298 1.72 -4.77 -19.96
C GLU A 298 1.65 -3.38 -20.60
N TYR A 299 0.72 -2.55 -20.12
CA TYR A 299 0.47 -1.21 -20.63
C TYR A 299 0.89 -0.17 -19.60
N PHE A 300 1.95 0.56 -19.93
CA PHE A 300 2.47 1.67 -19.11
C PHE A 300 1.83 2.99 -19.54
N PHE A 301 1.46 3.81 -18.56
CA PHE A 301 1.00 5.17 -18.79
C PHE A 301 1.42 6.09 -17.65
N SER A 302 1.53 7.39 -17.94
CA SER A 302 1.91 8.40 -16.96
C SER A 302 0.70 8.84 -16.14
N TYR A 303 0.93 9.19 -14.88
CA TYR A 303 -0.02 9.90 -14.04
C TYR A 303 -0.35 11.27 -14.62
N ASP A 304 -1.65 11.58 -14.77
CA ASP A 304 -2.14 12.89 -15.21
C ASP A 304 -2.96 13.51 -14.09
N PRO A 305 -2.38 14.44 -13.29
CA PRO A 305 -3.06 15.02 -12.14
C PRO A 305 -4.27 15.88 -12.51
N ILE A 306 -4.24 16.53 -13.68
CA ILE A 306 -5.33 17.41 -14.12
C ILE A 306 -6.51 16.54 -14.54
N TRP A 307 -6.25 15.59 -15.45
CA TRP A 307 -7.28 14.67 -15.91
C TRP A 307 -7.89 13.86 -14.76
N PHE A 308 -7.05 13.37 -13.84
CA PHE A 308 -7.47 12.64 -12.66
C PHE A 308 -8.46 13.47 -11.80
N LYS A 309 -8.08 14.69 -11.45
CA LYS A 309 -8.93 15.58 -10.64
C LYS A 309 -10.24 15.89 -11.35
N ASP A 310 -10.21 16.19 -12.65
CA ASP A 310 -11.42 16.44 -13.43
C ASP A 310 -12.36 15.22 -13.41
N GLN A 311 -11.81 14.00 -13.53
CA GLN A 311 -12.62 12.78 -13.45
C GLN A 311 -13.24 12.60 -12.06
N VAL A 312 -12.46 12.80 -10.99
CA VAL A 312 -12.95 12.67 -9.61
C VAL A 312 -14.04 13.70 -9.33
N GLN A 313 -13.83 14.97 -9.69
CA GLN A 313 -14.83 16.03 -9.50
C GLN A 313 -16.11 15.74 -10.28
N GLU A 314 -16.00 15.28 -11.54
CA GLU A 314 -17.17 14.88 -12.32
C GLU A 314 -17.92 13.70 -11.67
N CYS A 315 -17.22 12.74 -11.05
CA CYS A 315 -17.88 11.71 -10.25
C CYS A 315 -18.56 12.29 -9.00
N LEU A 316 -17.86 13.13 -8.23
CA LEU A 316 -18.37 13.71 -6.99
C LEU A 316 -19.61 14.57 -7.20
N LYS A 317 -19.64 15.41 -8.24
CA LYS A 317 -20.84 16.19 -8.60
C LYS A 317 -22.08 15.31 -8.72
N PHE A 318 -21.95 14.08 -9.24
CA PHE A 318 -23.10 13.16 -9.31
C PHE A 318 -23.48 12.62 -7.93
N TRP A 319 -22.49 12.17 -7.16
CA TRP A 319 -22.74 11.63 -5.82
C TRP A 319 -23.30 12.67 -4.84
N LEU A 320 -22.97 13.94 -5.03
CA LEU A 320 -23.47 15.08 -4.26
C LEU A 320 -24.82 15.62 -4.79
N GLY A 321 -25.34 15.08 -5.91
CA GLY A 321 -26.60 15.55 -6.51
C GLY A 321 -26.48 16.88 -7.26
N GLU A 322 -25.28 17.34 -7.54
CA GLU A 322 -24.98 18.56 -8.31
C GLU A 322 -25.07 18.34 -9.83
N ARG A 323 -25.13 17.08 -10.28
CA ARG A 323 -25.44 16.72 -11.67
C ARG A 323 -26.29 15.45 -11.78
N GLU A 324 -26.99 15.35 -12.89
CA GLU A 324 -27.72 14.15 -13.31
C GLU A 324 -26.79 13.02 -13.77
N ALA A 325 -27.35 11.81 -13.82
CA ALA A 325 -26.67 10.64 -14.38
C ALA A 325 -26.37 10.85 -15.87
N LYS A 326 -25.13 10.53 -16.28
CA LYS A 326 -24.71 10.56 -17.69
C LYS A 326 -24.87 9.19 -18.33
N PHE A 327 -25.13 9.20 -19.63
CA PHE A 327 -25.11 8.00 -20.47
C PHE A 327 -23.68 7.61 -20.83
N VAL A 328 -23.49 6.36 -21.24
CA VAL A 328 -22.21 5.92 -21.80
C VAL A 328 -21.91 6.72 -23.07
N SER A 329 -20.64 7.01 -23.30
CA SER A 329 -20.18 7.65 -24.52
C SER A 329 -20.34 6.71 -25.74
N GLU A 330 -20.25 7.27 -26.94
CA GLU A 330 -20.46 6.55 -28.20
C GLU A 330 -19.59 5.29 -28.32
N ASP A 331 -18.30 5.42 -27.97
CA ASP A 331 -17.28 4.38 -27.92
C ASP A 331 -17.55 3.30 -26.85
N GLU A 332 -18.45 3.57 -25.91
CA GLU A 332 -18.88 2.64 -24.87
C GLU A 332 -20.32 2.15 -25.02
N LYS A 333 -21.01 2.49 -26.13
CA LYS A 333 -22.39 2.03 -26.40
C LYS A 333 -22.56 0.52 -26.39
N TRP A 334 -21.50 -0.24 -26.68
CA TRP A 334 -21.53 -1.71 -26.59
C TRP A 334 -21.93 -2.20 -25.18
N LYS A 335 -21.72 -1.41 -24.12
CA LYS A 335 -22.18 -1.72 -22.75
C LYS A 335 -23.71 -1.75 -22.65
N CYS A 336 -24.43 -1.04 -23.52
CA CYS A 336 -25.89 -1.05 -23.56
C CYS A 336 -26.46 -2.43 -23.92
N HIS A 337 -25.72 -3.29 -24.63
CA HIS A 337 -26.16 -4.67 -24.93
C HIS A 337 -26.29 -5.54 -23.67
N PHE A 338 -25.59 -5.17 -22.59
CA PHE A 338 -25.61 -5.90 -21.32
C PHE A 338 -26.20 -5.07 -20.17
N CYS A 339 -26.64 -3.84 -20.46
CA CYS A 339 -27.19 -2.94 -19.46
C CYS A 339 -28.60 -3.37 -19.09
N LYS A 340 -28.85 -3.60 -17.80
CA LYS A 340 -30.17 -4.01 -17.29
C LYS A 340 -31.23 -2.92 -17.39
N PHE A 341 -30.81 -1.68 -17.68
CA PHE A 341 -31.68 -0.50 -17.74
C PHE A 341 -31.92 -0.04 -19.18
N THR A 342 -31.46 -0.80 -20.17
CA THR A 342 -31.63 -0.46 -21.60
C THR A 342 -33.09 -0.27 -21.99
N SER A 343 -34.01 -1.06 -21.44
CA SER A 343 -35.44 -0.95 -21.75
C SER A 343 -36.08 0.36 -21.27
N THR A 344 -35.50 1.01 -20.26
CA THR A 344 -36.00 2.28 -19.70
C THR A 344 -35.04 3.44 -19.95
N CYS A 345 -33.98 3.22 -20.72
CA CYS A 345 -32.96 4.22 -21.01
C CYS A 345 -33.44 5.16 -22.12
N PRO A 346 -33.55 6.47 -21.87
CA PRO A 346 -34.00 7.43 -22.87
C PRO A 346 -33.16 7.44 -24.15
N MET A 347 -31.86 7.13 -24.06
CA MET A 347 -30.95 7.11 -25.21
C MET A 347 -31.19 5.95 -26.18
N THR A 348 -31.71 4.82 -25.72
CA THR A 348 -32.04 3.66 -26.59
C THR A 348 -33.48 3.68 -27.07
N ALA A 349 -34.31 4.60 -26.56
CA ALA A 349 -35.67 4.82 -27.00
C ALA A 349 -35.77 5.74 -28.24
N ILE A 350 -34.68 6.38 -28.66
CA ILE A 350 -34.61 7.17 -29.89
C ILE A 350 -34.22 6.20 -31.02
N PRO A 351 -35.09 5.93 -32.01
CA PRO A 351 -34.71 5.11 -33.16
C PRO A 351 -33.54 5.75 -33.89
N GLU A 352 -32.57 4.94 -34.31
CA GLU A 352 -31.51 5.36 -35.22
C GLU A 352 -32.15 6.06 -36.44
N LYS A 353 -31.77 7.32 -36.67
CA LYS A 353 -32.22 8.10 -37.83
C LYS A 353 -31.43 7.73 -39.07
#